data_AF-A0A973PUZ0-F1
#
_entry.id   AF-A0A973PUZ0-F1
#
_cell.length_a   1.000
_cell.length_b   1.000
_cell.length_c   1.000
_cell.angle_alpha   90.00
_cell.angle_beta   90.00
_cell.angle_gamma   90.00
#
_symmetry.space_group_name_H-M   'P 1'
#
loop_
_entity.id
_entity.type
_entity.pdbx_description
1 polymer ?
#
loop_
_entity_poly.entity_id
_entity_poly.type
_entity_poly.pdbx_seq_one_letter_code
_entity_poly.pdbx_strand_id
1 'polypeptide(L)'
;MWPPTPASVGKVRRLLVDHLAVWNLPHLADPAELIVSELVTNAVVHARKPRGHLIRTRFELIGSGVRIEVHDASEEKPDAQVASSDGESGRGLALVDALTSGRWGVGDRVGIGKMVWAVCTDDGTGAPR
;
A
#
# COMPACT_ATOMS: atom_id res chain seq x y z
N MET A 1 3.61 -2.75 -13.33
CA MET A 1 3.05 -4.09 -13.03
C MET A 1 4.18 -4.98 -12.56
N TRP A 2 3.89 -5.89 -11.63
CA TRP A 2 4.90 -6.60 -10.86
C TRP A 2 4.52 -8.06 -10.69
N PRO A 3 5.47 -9.01 -10.79
CA PRO A 3 5.24 -10.38 -10.34
C PRO A 3 4.90 -10.42 -8.84
N PRO A 4 4.01 -11.31 -8.37
CA PRO A 4 3.68 -11.44 -6.94
C PRO A 4 4.79 -12.18 -6.20
N THR A 5 5.95 -11.53 -6.05
CA THR A 5 7.15 -12.07 -5.39
C THR A 5 7.70 -11.07 -4.37
N PRO A 6 8.36 -11.52 -3.28
CA PRO A 6 8.96 -10.62 -2.31
C PRO A 6 9.94 -9.61 -2.93
N ALA A 7 10.66 -9.99 -3.99
CA ALA A 7 11.57 -9.10 -4.71
C ALA A 7 10.86 -7.90 -5.36
N SER A 8 9.57 -7.99 -5.65
CA SER A 8 8.80 -6.88 -6.19
C SER A 8 8.59 -5.76 -5.18
N VAL A 9 8.57 -6.05 -3.87
CA VAL A 9 8.37 -5.05 -2.81
C VAL A 9 9.45 -3.97 -2.88
N GLY A 10 10.72 -4.37 -2.90
CA GLY A 10 11.85 -3.43 -2.99
C GLY A 10 11.87 -2.63 -4.29
N LYS A 11 11.46 -3.25 -5.41
CA LYS A 11 11.37 -2.55 -6.71
C LYS A 11 10.26 -1.50 -6.74
N VAL A 12 9.10 -1.82 -6.16
CA VAL A 12 7.97 -0.89 -6.06
C VAL A 12 8.34 0.29 -5.15
N ARG A 13 9.00 0.01 -4.02
CA ARG A 13 9.48 1.03 -3.09
C ARG A 13 10.40 2.02 -3.79
N ARG A 14 11.41 1.53 -4.50
CA ARG A 14 12.34 2.38 -5.24
C ARG A 14 11.62 3.23 -6.30
N LEU A 15 10.67 2.64 -7.03
CA LEU A 15 9.87 3.39 -8.00
C LEU A 15 9.05 4.52 -7.33
N LEU A 16 8.47 4.28 -6.16
CA LEU A 16 7.74 5.31 -5.43
C LEU A 16 8.65 6.46 -5.00
N VAL A 17 9.85 6.16 -4.48
CA VAL A 17 10.84 7.17 -4.08
C VAL A 17 11.27 8.01 -5.28
N ASP A 18 11.51 7.38 -6.43
CA ASP A 18 11.84 8.09 -7.66
C ASP A 18 10.72 9.07 -8.06
N HIS A 19 9.44 8.65 -7.93
CA HIS A 19 8.29 9.53 -8.15
C HIS A 19 8.22 10.69 -7.14
N LEU A 20 8.43 10.42 -5.84
CA LEU A 20 8.43 11.46 -4.80
C LEU A 20 9.52 12.50 -5.03
N ALA A 21 10.71 12.08 -5.48
CA ALA A 21 11.79 13.01 -5.84
C ALA A 21 11.37 13.91 -7.02
N VAL A 22 10.77 13.34 -8.06
CA VAL A 22 10.26 14.10 -9.23
C VAL A 22 9.14 15.07 -8.84
N TRP A 23 8.31 14.71 -7.87
CA TRP A 23 7.23 15.56 -7.38
C TRP A 23 7.64 16.55 -6.28
N ASN A 24 8.93 16.63 -5.95
CA ASN A 24 9.46 17.48 -4.89
C ASN A 24 8.85 17.18 -3.50
N LEU A 25 8.59 15.91 -3.22
CA LEU A 25 8.10 15.38 -1.94
C LEU A 25 9.08 14.38 -1.27
N PRO A 26 10.40 14.59 -1.26
CA PRO A 26 11.36 13.62 -0.70
C PRO A 26 11.18 13.38 0.80
N HIS A 27 10.59 14.34 1.53
CA HIS A 27 10.29 14.23 2.96
C HIS A 27 9.24 13.16 3.28
N LEU A 28 8.41 12.74 2.30
CA LEU A 28 7.45 11.65 2.47
C LEU A 28 8.04 10.27 2.21
N ALA A 29 9.33 10.16 1.84
CA ALA A 29 9.93 8.88 1.45
C ALA A 29 9.76 7.82 2.54
N ASP A 30 10.23 8.09 3.76
CA ASP A 30 10.18 7.12 4.87
C ASP A 30 8.76 6.56 5.14
N PRO A 31 7.72 7.38 5.38
CA PRO A 31 6.37 6.85 5.60
C PRO A 31 5.78 6.19 4.35
N ALA A 32 6.01 6.73 3.16
CA ALA A 32 5.48 6.18 1.92
C ALA A 32 6.12 4.82 1.57
N GLU A 33 7.41 4.63 1.86
CA GLU A 33 8.14 3.38 1.69
C GLU A 33 7.58 2.27 2.59
N LEU A 34 7.23 2.59 3.84
CA LEU A 34 6.59 1.66 4.76
C LEU A 34 5.19 1.27 4.27
N ILE A 35 4.36 2.26 3.94
CA ILE A 35 3.00 2.03 3.44
C ILE A 35 3.02 1.13 2.20
N VAL A 36 3.84 1.46 1.19
CA VAL A 36 3.88 0.67 -0.04
C VAL A 36 4.45 -0.73 0.21
N SER A 37 5.38 -0.89 1.16
CA SER A 37 5.92 -2.19 1.51
C SER A 37 4.86 -3.10 2.13
N GLU A 38 4.05 -2.58 3.05
CA GLU A 38 2.94 -3.33 3.66
C GLU A 38 1.86 -3.69 2.64
N LEU A 39 1.42 -2.72 1.82
CA LEU A 39 0.37 -2.97 0.82
C LEU A 39 0.80 -3.99 -0.24
N VAL A 40 2.03 -3.89 -0.75
CA VAL A 40 2.55 -4.85 -1.74
C VAL A 40 2.81 -6.20 -1.10
N THR A 41 3.29 -6.26 0.15
CA THR A 41 3.49 -7.53 0.87
C THR A 41 2.16 -8.24 1.05
N ASN A 42 1.11 -7.54 1.48
CA ASN A 42 -0.23 -8.09 1.57
C ASN A 42 -0.72 -8.61 0.21
N ALA A 43 -0.51 -7.85 -0.87
CA ALA A 43 -0.83 -8.34 -2.21
C ALA A 43 -0.02 -9.59 -2.60
N VAL A 44 1.28 -9.65 -2.31
CA VAL A 44 2.12 -10.85 -2.60
C VAL A 44 1.67 -12.07 -1.80
N VAL A 45 1.30 -11.89 -0.53
CA VAL A 45 0.86 -12.97 0.36
C VAL A 45 -0.53 -13.48 -0.03
N HIS A 46 -1.47 -12.58 -0.33
CA HIS A 46 -2.90 -12.91 -0.52
C HIS A 46 -3.34 -13.04 -1.99
N ALA A 47 -2.61 -12.50 -2.97
CA ALA A 47 -2.96 -12.63 -4.39
C ALA A 47 -2.64 -14.02 -5.00
N ARG A 48 -2.56 -15.07 -4.18
CA ARG A 48 -2.14 -16.42 -4.60
C ARG A 48 -3.16 -17.15 -5.48
N LYS A 49 -4.38 -16.63 -5.63
CA LYS A 49 -5.43 -17.26 -6.44
C LYS A 49 -6.19 -16.22 -7.28
N PRO A 50 -6.34 -16.44 -8.60
CA PRO A 50 -5.69 -17.48 -9.41
C PRO A 50 -4.19 -17.19 -9.60
N ARG A 51 -3.35 -18.25 -9.59
CA ARG A 51 -1.90 -18.13 -9.84
C ARG A 51 -1.60 -17.38 -11.15
N GLY A 52 -0.55 -16.56 -11.17
CA GLY A 52 -0.04 -15.91 -12.38
C GLY A 52 -0.52 -14.47 -12.62
N HIS A 53 -1.30 -13.89 -11.72
CA HIS A 53 -1.77 -12.50 -11.87
C HIS A 53 -0.72 -11.51 -11.37
N LEU A 54 -0.51 -10.45 -12.15
CA LEU A 54 0.41 -9.36 -11.81
C LEU A 54 -0.23 -8.43 -10.77
N ILE A 55 0.61 -7.91 -9.88
CA ILE A 55 0.27 -6.78 -9.01
C ILE A 55 0.46 -5.49 -9.82
N ARG A 56 -0.55 -4.62 -9.84
CA ARG A 56 -0.42 -3.29 -10.44
C ARG A 56 -0.31 -2.26 -9.33
N THR A 57 0.65 -1.37 -9.43
CA THR A 57 0.72 -0.17 -8.59
C THR A 57 0.44 1.07 -9.39
N ARG A 58 -0.19 2.04 -8.75
CA ARG A 58 -0.39 3.40 -9.26
C ARG A 58 -0.01 4.37 -8.16
N PHE A 59 0.74 5.40 -8.53
CA PHE A 59 1.08 6.51 -7.65
C PHE A 59 0.53 7.78 -8.29
N GLU A 60 -0.14 8.59 -7.48
CA GLU A 60 -0.77 9.82 -7.94
C GLU A 60 -0.46 10.95 -6.97
N LEU A 61 0.10 12.04 -7.49
CA LEU A 61 0.29 13.28 -6.74
C LEU A 61 -1.07 13.88 -6.40
N ILE A 62 -1.33 14.12 -5.13
CA ILE A 62 -2.58 14.70 -4.62
C ILE A 62 -2.26 15.83 -3.64
N GLY A 63 -2.47 17.08 -4.05
CA GLY A 63 -2.08 18.23 -3.24
C GLY A 63 -0.60 18.17 -2.87
N SER A 64 -0.29 18.13 -1.57
CA SER A 64 1.06 17.97 -1.02
C SER A 64 1.43 16.53 -0.63
N GLY A 65 0.73 15.52 -1.16
CA GLY A 65 0.99 14.12 -0.83
C GLY A 65 0.86 13.16 -2.00
N VAL A 66 0.92 11.88 -1.70
CA VAL A 66 0.81 10.79 -2.67
C VAL A 66 -0.31 9.83 -2.31
N ARG A 67 -1.15 9.52 -3.30
CA ARG A 67 -2.05 8.37 -3.25
C ARG A 67 -1.33 7.16 -3.82
N ILE A 68 -1.24 6.12 -3.01
CA ILE A 68 -0.65 4.83 -3.35
C ILE A 68 -1.79 3.86 -3.57
N GLU A 69 -1.85 3.21 -4.73
CA GLU A 69 -2.79 2.13 -5.01
C GLU A 69 -2.06 0.85 -5.35
N VAL A 70 -2.51 -0.25 -4.76
CA VAL A 70 -2.05 -1.61 -5.05
C VAL A 70 -3.26 -2.44 -5.47
N HIS A 71 -3.18 -2.98 -6.68
CA HIS A 71 -4.24 -3.74 -7.31
C HIS A 71 -3.78 -5.18 -7.44
N ASP A 72 -4.60 -6.12 -6.97
CA ASP A 72 -4.34 -7.55 -7.09
C ASP A 72 -5.59 -8.30 -7.58
N ALA A 73 -5.45 -9.60 -7.85
CA ALA A 73 -6.54 -10.42 -8.41
C ALA A 73 -7.34 -11.18 -7.35
N SER A 74 -7.00 -11.03 -6.07
CA SER A 74 -7.76 -11.65 -4.97
C SER A 74 -8.98 -10.80 -4.64
N GLU A 75 -10.13 -11.46 -4.51
CA GLU A 75 -11.38 -10.87 -4.02
C GLU A 75 -11.43 -10.85 -2.48
N GLU A 76 -10.49 -11.51 -1.81
CA GLU A 76 -10.37 -11.48 -0.35
C GLU A 76 -9.99 -10.06 0.08
N LYS A 77 -10.91 -9.40 0.78
CA LYS A 77 -10.66 -8.08 1.34
C LYS A 77 -9.70 -8.23 2.54
N PRO A 78 -8.72 -7.31 2.68
CA PRO A 78 -7.90 -7.27 3.88
C PRO A 78 -8.80 -7.07 5.10
N ASP A 79 -8.69 -7.97 6.07
CA ASP A 79 -9.47 -7.89 7.29
C ASP A 79 -8.80 -6.88 8.23
N ALA A 80 -9.29 -5.65 8.24
CA ALA A 80 -8.77 -4.58 9.08
C ALA A 80 -8.92 -4.88 10.59
N GLN A 81 -9.81 -5.83 10.94
CA GLN A 81 -10.26 -6.07 12.30
C GLN A 81 -9.48 -7.16 13.06
N VAL A 82 -8.64 -7.97 12.38
CA VAL A 82 -7.89 -9.07 13.02
C VAL A 82 -6.51 -8.57 13.48
N ALA A 83 -6.52 -7.66 14.46
CA ALA A 83 -5.38 -7.41 15.34
C ALA A 83 -5.34 -8.41 16.52
N SER A 84 -6.11 -9.50 16.44
CA SER A 84 -6.33 -10.43 17.54
C SER A 84 -5.56 -11.73 17.31
N SER A 85 -4.57 -11.96 18.19
CA SER A 85 -3.81 -13.20 18.41
C SER A 85 -3.00 -13.74 17.22
N ASP A 86 -1.68 -13.54 17.29
CA ASP A 86 -0.61 -14.31 16.62
C ASP A 86 -0.41 -14.19 15.10
N GLY A 87 -1.17 -13.35 14.38
CA GLY A 87 -0.96 -13.11 12.94
C GLY A 87 -0.21 -11.82 12.61
N GLU A 88 0.90 -11.90 11.88
CA GLU A 88 1.64 -10.73 11.37
C GLU A 88 0.80 -9.85 10.41
N SER A 89 -0.17 -10.45 9.70
CA SER A 89 -1.00 -9.77 8.69
C SER A 89 -1.82 -8.59 9.22
N GLY A 90 -2.19 -8.58 10.52
CA GLY A 90 -2.95 -7.49 11.13
C GLY A 90 -2.11 -6.25 11.48
N ARG A 91 -0.80 -6.42 11.70
CA ARG A 91 0.09 -5.33 12.10
C ARG A 91 0.40 -4.37 10.95
N GLY A 92 0.50 -4.89 9.73
CA GLY A 92 0.79 -4.09 8.54
C GLY A 92 -0.28 -3.04 8.25
N LEU A 93 -1.57 -3.41 8.31
CA LEU A 93 -2.65 -2.45 8.08
C LEU A 93 -2.84 -1.47 9.25
N ALA A 94 -2.58 -1.89 10.49
CA ALA A 94 -2.56 -0.96 11.62
C ALA A 94 -1.46 0.10 11.48
N LEU A 95 -0.28 -0.28 10.94
CA LEU A 95 0.78 0.67 10.60
C LEU A 95 0.34 1.62 9.47
N VAL A 96 -0.27 1.10 8.41
CA VAL A 96 -0.83 1.92 7.31
C VAL A 96 -1.88 2.90 7.84
N ASP A 97 -2.77 2.44 8.71
CA ASP A 97 -3.81 3.26 9.35
C ASP A 97 -3.18 4.41 10.14
N ALA A 98 -2.20 4.10 11.00
CA ALA A 98 -1.49 5.10 11.79
C ALA A 98 -0.76 6.14 10.93
N LEU A 99 0.00 5.70 9.92
CA LEU A 99 0.79 6.58 9.04
C LEU A 99 -0.07 7.44 8.11
N THR A 100 -1.32 7.03 7.84
CA THR A 100 -2.24 7.77 6.98
C THR A 100 -3.33 8.52 7.74
N SER A 101 -3.37 8.39 9.07
CA SER A 101 -4.46 8.87 9.91
C SER A 101 -5.83 8.36 9.44
N GLY A 102 -5.91 7.07 9.13
CA GLY A 102 -7.13 6.44 8.62
C GLY A 102 -7.48 6.76 7.16
N ARG A 103 -6.60 7.44 6.41
CA ARG A 103 -6.82 7.75 4.98
C ARG A 103 -6.34 6.61 4.09
N TRP A 104 -6.95 5.45 4.26
CA TRP A 104 -6.74 4.28 3.44
C TRP A 104 -8.06 3.52 3.26
N GLY A 105 -8.09 2.57 2.34
CA GLY A 105 -9.27 1.73 2.18
C GLY A 105 -9.13 0.68 1.08
N VAL A 106 -10.25 -0.01 0.83
CA VAL A 106 -10.37 -1.08 -0.16
C VAL A 106 -11.49 -0.71 -1.10
N GLY A 107 -11.24 -0.78 -2.40
CA GLY A 107 -12.21 -0.54 -3.44
C GLY A 107 -12.17 -1.64 -4.50
N ASP A 108 -13.16 -1.58 -5.39
CA ASP A 108 -13.23 -2.50 -6.52
C ASP A 108 -12.16 -2.16 -7.56
N ARG A 109 -11.63 -3.21 -8.18
CA ARG A 109 -10.73 -3.08 -9.32
C ARG A 109 -11.56 -3.12 -10.61
N VAL A 110 -11.09 -2.44 -11.66
CA VAL A 110 -11.61 -2.70 -13.01
C VAL A 110 -11.19 -4.12 -13.42
N GLY A 111 -12.15 -5.05 -13.44
CA GLY A 111 -11.93 -6.49 -13.65
C GLY A 111 -11.87 -7.27 -12.33
N ILE A 112 -11.27 -8.47 -12.36
CA ILE A 112 -11.23 -9.37 -11.20
C ILE A 112 -10.25 -8.85 -10.14
N GLY A 113 -10.70 -8.90 -8.88
CA GLY A 113 -9.91 -8.64 -7.69
C GLY A 113 -10.20 -7.29 -7.04
N LYS A 114 -9.23 -6.77 -6.30
CA LYS A 114 -9.40 -5.57 -5.47
C LYS A 114 -8.32 -4.54 -5.70
N MET A 115 -8.60 -3.34 -5.21
CA MET A 115 -7.67 -2.24 -5.08
C MET A 115 -7.59 -1.82 -3.62
N VAL A 116 -6.40 -1.85 -3.04
CA VAL A 116 -6.12 -1.26 -1.72
C VAL A 116 -5.39 0.05 -1.94
N TRP A 117 -5.82 1.11 -1.26
CA TRP A 117 -5.25 2.43 -1.41
C TRP A 117 -4.92 3.07 -0.07
N ALA A 118 -3.95 3.97 -0.08
CA ALA A 118 -3.53 4.76 1.08
C ALA A 118 -3.08 6.15 0.61
N VAL A 119 -3.29 7.17 1.44
CA VAL A 119 -2.87 8.55 1.19
C VAL A 119 -1.80 8.94 2.21
N CYS A 120 -0.60 9.23 1.72
CA CYS A 120 0.51 9.72 2.52
C CYS A 120 0.64 11.24 2.32
N THR A 121 0.49 12.01 3.41
CA THR A 121 0.73 13.46 3.48
C THR A 121 1.49 13.77 4.76
N ASP A 122 2.05 14.99 4.88
CA ASP A 122 2.72 15.48 6.08
C ASP A 122 1.86 15.39 7.36
N ASP A 123 0.54 15.48 7.23
CA ASP A 123 -0.38 15.46 8.37
C ASP A 123 -0.43 14.09 9.07
N GLY A 124 0.02 13.02 8.39
CA GLY A 124 0.07 11.66 8.93
C GLY A 124 1.21 11.39 9.91
N THR A 125 2.18 12.30 10.00
CA THR A 125 3.32 12.24 10.93
C THR A 125 3.12 13.05 12.22
N GLY A 126 1.92 13.58 12.45
CA GLY A 126 1.58 14.35 13.64
C GLY A 126 1.05 13.50 14.79
N ALA A 127 1.73 13.58 15.93
CA ALA A 127 1.20 13.25 17.26
C ALA A 127 -0.27 13.68 17.44
N PRO A 128 -1.06 12.98 18.30
CA PRO A 128 -2.47 13.31 18.50
C PRO A 128 -2.64 14.78 18.87
N ARG A 129 -3.59 15.44 18.19
CA ARG A 129 -4.14 16.73 18.65
C ARG A 129 -4.90 16.54 19.95
#